data_AF-A6V498-F1
#
_entry.id   AF-A6V498-F1
#
_cell.length_a   1.000
_cell.length_b   1.000
_cell.length_c   1.000
_cell.angle_alpha   90.00
_cell.angle_beta   90.00
_cell.angle_gamma   90.00
#
_symmetry.space_group_name_H-M   'P 1'
#
loop_
_entity.id
_entity.type
_entity.pdbx_description
1 polymer ?
#
loop_
_entity_poly.entity_id
_entity_poly.type
_entity_poly.pdbx_seq_one_letter_code
_entity_poly.pdbx_strand_id
1 'polypeptide(L)'
;MSLAEFKQAPWRFSHGSYQDSVFAISPAPEYASSEVLLASLYRTIGYASASEGSVPQAGRDLDKNIQKLRERRQSPPSGAVVNVEAWNTVLHGILESPKLPNQSSKRFLQVTPIVPGTALFSGSARLSSNSWPAGSLIRRMVCLGSKDRDSAQKLWKSLFAALSVNDDDDVFARWLDQETSAWNTGVGNWDWSPIPESEFAILEKPDFQEVPFLPARRFTKDLHAIMQAKGSMTRRQWTSLLEAVLRLAAASHVTWLCDVHARIWASLSAALADGPLPSSEREARHAIFPEAPQYMAYGGKALQGIKDKVSSYLNARLGTNALLWSLEQIGAPYSGNLSSSAGIAGLCQHVRMHKAALANLGTLETIADVREQEGRALRCKKGIGSNLLEFARHVLGQRQAAVPLLRGYDQGYILKKKGSSPSSPWIVSLGPVAVLALVHCSLAGMGGPRSVHRLGQHLEAYGIAVDKHDIARNDLGHQLRMLGLVLDSPDAESGMLLLPPFPVSQAIQSPEHE
;
A
#
# COMPACT_ATOMS: atom_id res chain seq x y z
N MET A 1 19.13 20.52 -14.37
CA MET A 1 19.81 20.08 -13.13
C MET A 1 21.11 19.39 -13.53
N SER A 2 22.09 19.26 -12.63
CA SER A 2 23.42 18.70 -12.94
C SER A 2 23.89 17.68 -11.90
N LEU A 3 24.93 16.90 -12.23
CA LEU A 3 25.57 15.97 -11.28
C LEU A 3 26.06 16.70 -10.01
N ALA A 4 26.58 17.92 -10.13
CA ALA A 4 27.05 18.71 -9.00
C ALA A 4 25.91 19.05 -8.01
N GLU A 5 24.75 19.47 -8.53
CA GLU A 5 23.56 19.73 -7.71
C GLU A 5 23.04 18.45 -7.05
N PHE A 6 23.08 17.32 -7.77
CA PHE A 6 22.72 16.01 -7.21
C PHE A 6 23.63 15.63 -6.04
N LYS A 7 24.95 15.78 -6.16
CA LYS A 7 25.91 15.49 -5.07
C LYS A 7 25.60 16.28 -3.80
N GLN A 8 25.16 17.53 -3.94
CA GLN A 8 24.83 18.38 -2.79
C GLN A 8 23.51 18.00 -2.10
N ALA A 9 22.52 17.50 -2.85
CA ALA A 9 21.20 17.17 -2.30
C ALA A 9 20.58 15.93 -2.98
N PRO A 10 21.16 14.74 -2.78
CA PRO A 10 20.84 13.54 -3.58
C PRO A 10 19.44 12.98 -3.35
N TRP A 11 18.80 13.34 -2.23
CA TRP A 11 17.42 12.94 -1.93
C TRP A 11 16.37 13.90 -2.48
N ARG A 12 16.75 15.16 -2.74
CA ARG A 12 15.86 16.21 -3.25
C ARG A 12 15.77 16.17 -4.77
N PHE A 13 16.89 15.91 -5.42
CA PHE A 13 16.98 15.91 -6.88
C PHE A 13 17.14 14.47 -7.37
N SER A 14 16.30 14.06 -8.31
CA SER A 14 16.44 12.80 -9.01
C SER A 14 16.34 13.08 -10.50
N HIS A 15 17.02 12.28 -11.30
CA HIS A 15 17.04 12.39 -12.75
C HIS A 15 15.61 12.21 -13.30
N GLY A 16 15.24 12.96 -14.35
CA GLY A 16 13.90 12.91 -14.96
C GLY A 16 13.51 11.49 -15.35
N SER A 17 14.35 10.81 -16.14
CA SER A 17 14.11 9.41 -16.54
C SER A 17 13.92 8.44 -15.37
N TYR A 18 14.54 8.70 -14.21
CA TYR A 18 14.32 7.89 -13.01
C TYR A 18 12.96 8.19 -12.36
N GLN A 19 12.57 9.47 -12.30
CA GLN A 19 11.28 9.90 -11.73
C GLN A 19 10.09 9.45 -12.58
N ASP A 20 10.26 9.45 -13.90
CA ASP A 20 9.23 9.07 -14.87
C ASP A 20 9.08 7.55 -15.03
N SER A 21 9.99 6.76 -14.44
CA SER A 21 9.90 5.31 -14.46
C SER A 21 8.66 4.80 -13.72
N VAL A 22 8.02 3.76 -14.27
CA VAL A 22 6.92 3.04 -13.60
C VAL A 22 7.36 2.37 -12.29
N PHE A 23 8.66 2.22 -12.04
CA PHE A 23 9.20 1.71 -10.78
C PHE A 23 9.48 2.80 -9.74
N ALA A 24 9.36 4.09 -10.08
CA ALA A 24 9.65 5.17 -9.15
C ALA A 24 8.74 5.12 -7.91
N ILE A 25 9.33 5.16 -6.71
CA ILE A 25 8.57 5.27 -5.46
C ILE A 25 8.27 6.76 -5.19
N SER A 26 7.30 7.31 -5.93
CA SER A 26 6.91 8.72 -5.85
C SER A 26 5.39 8.92 -5.79
N PRO A 27 4.87 9.73 -4.84
CA PRO A 27 5.59 10.25 -3.67
C PRO A 27 5.98 9.11 -2.70
N ALA A 28 7.13 9.25 -2.04
CA ALA A 28 7.62 8.22 -1.13
C ALA A 28 6.66 8.00 0.06
N PRO A 29 6.35 6.74 0.43
CA PRO A 29 5.52 6.45 1.58
C PRO A 29 6.03 7.06 2.88
N GLU A 30 5.08 7.46 3.71
CA GLU A 30 5.29 7.99 5.04
C GLU A 30 4.38 7.28 6.04
N TYR A 31 4.30 7.80 7.27
CA TYR A 31 3.34 7.32 8.26
C TYR A 31 1.92 7.17 7.66
N ALA A 32 1.37 5.96 7.72
CA ALA A 32 -0.03 5.69 7.42
C ALA A 32 -0.52 4.48 8.24
N SER A 33 -1.74 4.57 8.78
CA SER A 33 -2.52 3.40 9.23
C SER A 33 -3.43 2.91 8.09
N SER A 34 -4.17 1.80 8.28
CA SER A 34 -5.20 1.39 7.31
C SER A 34 -6.22 2.48 7.05
N GLU A 35 -6.70 3.11 8.12
CA GLU A 35 -7.69 4.19 8.04
C GLU A 35 -7.18 5.35 7.19
N VAL A 36 -5.87 5.68 7.27
CA VAL A 36 -5.26 6.70 6.41
C VAL A 36 -5.23 6.25 4.96
N LEU A 37 -4.93 4.98 4.68
CA LEU A 37 -5.01 4.44 3.31
C LEU A 37 -6.43 4.56 2.73
N LEU A 38 -7.45 4.12 3.48
CA LEU A 38 -8.84 4.13 3.02
C LEU A 38 -9.39 5.56 2.89
N ALA A 39 -9.12 6.43 3.85
CA ALA A 39 -9.53 7.84 3.77
C ALA A 39 -8.87 8.55 2.58
N SER A 40 -7.57 8.32 2.35
CA SER A 40 -6.87 8.89 1.20
C SER A 40 -7.34 8.29 -0.13
N LEU A 41 -7.74 7.01 -0.14
CA LEU A 41 -8.38 6.38 -1.29
C LEU A 41 -9.71 7.08 -1.63
N TYR A 42 -10.61 7.31 -0.66
CA TYR A 42 -11.84 8.08 -0.88
C TYR A 42 -11.55 9.43 -1.53
N ARG A 43 -10.58 10.19 -0.99
CA ARG A 43 -10.21 11.49 -1.58
C ARG A 43 -9.73 11.37 -3.02
N THR A 44 -8.86 10.40 -3.29
CA THR A 44 -8.25 10.19 -4.62
C THR A 44 -9.29 9.75 -5.66
N ILE A 45 -10.25 8.91 -5.27
CA ILE A 45 -11.21 8.28 -6.18
C ILE A 45 -12.51 9.06 -6.36
N GLY A 46 -12.87 9.91 -5.39
CA GLY A 46 -14.19 10.54 -5.36
C GLY A 46 -14.25 12.01 -4.94
N TYR A 47 -13.14 12.64 -4.56
CA TYR A 47 -13.09 14.07 -4.21
C TYR A 47 -11.94 14.79 -4.91
N ALA A 48 -12.08 15.04 -6.21
CA ALA A 48 -11.01 15.62 -7.04
C ALA A 48 -10.44 16.96 -6.51
N SER A 49 -11.23 17.75 -5.77
CA SER A 49 -10.81 19.03 -5.19
C SER A 49 -10.23 18.92 -3.76
N ALA A 50 -10.34 17.76 -3.10
CA ALA A 50 -9.88 17.59 -1.73
C ALA A 50 -8.39 17.21 -1.70
N SER A 51 -7.55 18.14 -1.23
CA SER A 51 -6.13 17.87 -1.01
C SER A 51 -5.85 17.28 0.37
N GLU A 52 -4.89 16.35 0.46
CA GLU A 52 -4.44 15.78 1.75
C GLU A 52 -4.03 16.84 2.77
N GLY A 53 -3.45 17.94 2.30
CA GLY A 53 -3.01 19.06 3.14
C GLY A 53 -4.15 19.85 3.79
N SER A 54 -5.34 19.83 3.19
CA SER A 54 -6.51 20.56 3.69
C SER A 54 -7.26 19.84 4.82
N VAL A 55 -7.16 18.50 4.86
CA VAL A 55 -7.91 17.63 5.78
C VAL A 55 -7.70 17.99 7.27
N PRO A 56 -6.47 18.23 7.77
CA PRO A 56 -6.28 18.63 9.17
C PRO A 56 -6.92 19.95 9.56
N GLN A 57 -7.06 20.87 8.60
CA GLN A 57 -7.70 22.16 8.84
C GLN A 57 -9.22 22.00 8.80
N ALA A 58 -9.75 21.28 7.80
CA ALA A 58 -11.17 20.92 7.73
C ALA A 58 -11.67 20.23 9.00
N GLY A 59 -10.91 19.27 9.55
CA GLY A 59 -11.24 18.62 10.82
C GLY A 59 -11.26 19.56 12.03
N ARG A 60 -10.36 20.55 12.08
CA ARG A 60 -10.36 21.56 13.15
C ARG A 60 -11.51 22.54 13.02
N ASP A 61 -11.86 22.92 11.79
CA ASP A 61 -12.94 23.87 11.54
C ASP A 61 -14.30 23.23 11.79
N LEU A 62 -14.47 21.95 11.41
CA LEU A 62 -15.67 21.17 11.76
C LEU A 62 -15.84 21.08 13.29
N ASP A 63 -14.79 20.69 14.02
CA ASP A 63 -14.87 20.53 15.48
C ASP A 63 -15.17 21.88 16.17
N LYS A 64 -14.53 22.97 15.74
CA LYS A 64 -14.86 24.33 16.22
C LYS A 64 -16.29 24.73 15.91
N ASN A 65 -16.80 24.41 14.71
CA ASN A 65 -18.16 24.73 14.33
C ASN A 65 -19.16 23.99 15.22
N ILE A 66 -18.95 22.69 15.46
CA ILE A 66 -19.76 21.88 16.37
C ILE A 66 -19.75 22.50 17.77
N GLN A 67 -18.60 22.84 18.33
CA GLN A 67 -18.53 23.46 19.65
C GLN A 67 -19.26 24.80 19.72
N LYS A 68 -19.09 25.65 18.70
CA LYS A 68 -19.79 26.94 18.61
C LYS A 68 -21.31 26.76 18.58
N LEU A 69 -21.82 25.80 17.82
CA LEU A 69 -23.26 25.51 17.76
C LEU A 69 -23.78 24.98 19.10
N ARG A 70 -23.02 24.13 19.80
CA ARG A 70 -23.36 23.61 21.14
C ARG A 70 -23.43 24.73 22.18
N GLU A 71 -22.39 25.56 22.26
CA GLU A 71 -22.30 26.66 23.23
C GLU A 71 -23.45 27.66 23.04
N ARG A 72 -23.82 27.93 21.78
CA ARG A 72 -24.90 28.86 21.43
C ARG A 72 -26.28 28.22 21.36
N ARG A 73 -26.39 26.90 21.60
CA ARG A 73 -27.63 26.11 21.49
C ARG A 73 -28.35 26.33 20.15
N GLN A 74 -27.58 26.41 19.07
CA GLN A 74 -28.10 26.63 17.73
C GLN A 74 -28.52 25.31 17.07
N SER A 75 -29.48 25.39 16.15
CA SER A 75 -29.91 24.26 15.34
C SER A 75 -28.75 23.69 14.50
N PRO A 76 -28.74 22.38 14.23
CA PRO A 76 -27.76 21.78 13.33
C PRO A 76 -27.92 22.31 11.89
N PRO A 77 -26.92 22.08 11.01
CA PRO A 77 -27.01 22.43 9.60
C PRO A 77 -28.24 21.82 8.91
N SER A 78 -28.70 22.46 7.84
CA SER A 78 -29.80 21.93 7.02
C SER A 78 -29.46 20.54 6.47
N GLY A 79 -30.41 19.62 6.56
CA GLY A 79 -30.24 18.22 6.12
C GLY A 79 -29.67 17.27 7.19
N ALA A 80 -29.16 17.79 8.31
CA ALA A 80 -28.76 16.98 9.45
C ALA A 80 -30.00 16.37 10.13
N VAL A 81 -29.90 15.09 10.51
CA VAL A 81 -31.01 14.34 11.12
C VAL A 81 -30.95 14.44 12.64
N VAL A 82 -29.75 14.45 13.22
CA VAL A 82 -29.56 14.50 14.67
C VAL A 82 -29.17 15.90 15.17
N ASN A 83 -29.40 16.15 16.46
CA ASN A 83 -28.95 17.40 17.07
C ASN A 83 -27.42 17.44 17.22
N VAL A 84 -26.90 18.63 17.55
CA VAL A 84 -25.46 18.90 17.61
C VAL A 84 -24.77 18.05 18.69
N GLU A 85 -25.41 17.82 19.84
CA GLU A 85 -24.88 16.99 20.93
C GLU A 85 -24.76 15.52 20.53
N ALA A 86 -25.77 14.97 19.85
CA ALA A 86 -25.77 13.61 19.36
C ALA A 86 -24.69 13.43 18.28
N TRP A 87 -24.57 14.38 17.35
CA TRP A 87 -23.50 14.34 16.34
C TRP A 87 -22.10 14.39 16.97
N ASN A 88 -21.90 15.26 17.97
CA ASN A 88 -20.65 15.29 18.73
C ASN A 88 -20.35 13.94 19.40
N THR A 89 -21.35 13.27 19.97
CA THR A 89 -21.20 11.93 20.58
C THR A 89 -20.87 10.86 19.53
N VAL A 90 -21.43 10.94 18.34
CA VAL A 90 -21.12 10.02 17.23
C VAL A 90 -19.65 10.18 16.81
N LEU A 91 -19.20 11.42 16.61
CA LEU A 91 -17.82 11.70 16.19
C LEU A 91 -16.76 11.36 17.26
N HIS A 92 -16.99 11.77 18.51
CA HIS A 92 -16.04 11.61 19.62
C HIS A 92 -16.30 10.37 20.48
N GLY A 93 -17.11 9.43 19.99
CA GLY A 93 -17.45 8.20 20.71
C GLY A 93 -17.54 6.99 19.80
N ILE A 94 -18.52 6.99 18.88
CA ILE A 94 -18.80 5.82 18.02
C ILE A 94 -17.73 5.69 16.93
N LEU A 95 -17.34 6.80 16.31
CA LEU A 95 -16.44 6.81 15.17
C LEU A 95 -14.98 7.08 15.55
N GLU A 96 -14.69 7.56 16.76
CA GLU A 96 -13.35 7.99 17.17
C GLU A 96 -12.35 6.82 17.09
N SER A 97 -11.29 7.00 16.31
CA SER A 97 -10.21 6.03 16.22
C SER A 97 -9.39 6.03 17.53
N PRO A 98 -9.08 4.87 18.14
CA PRO A 98 -8.41 4.82 19.45
C PRO A 98 -7.07 5.55 19.46
N LYS A 99 -6.82 6.44 20.44
CA LYS A 99 -5.53 7.16 20.52
C LYS A 99 -4.36 6.20 20.78
N LEU A 100 -3.17 6.51 20.25
CA LEU A 100 -1.93 5.82 20.62
C LEU A 100 -1.40 6.38 21.97
N PRO A 101 -0.65 5.61 22.78
CA PRO A 101 -0.17 6.03 24.09
C PRO A 101 0.56 7.38 24.14
N ASN A 102 1.35 7.70 23.10
CA ASN A 102 2.13 8.93 23.01
C ASN A 102 1.54 9.94 22.00
N GLN A 103 0.27 9.76 21.63
CA GLN A 103 -0.38 10.65 20.68
C GLN A 103 -0.71 11.97 21.36
N SER A 104 -0.28 13.09 20.76
CA SER A 104 -0.58 14.42 21.28
C SER A 104 -2.08 14.63 21.41
N SER A 105 -2.50 15.26 22.52
CA SER A 105 -3.86 15.76 22.72
C SER A 105 -4.27 16.83 21.69
N LYS A 106 -3.30 17.41 20.96
CA LYS A 106 -3.53 18.40 19.89
C LYS A 106 -3.93 17.79 18.54
N ARG A 107 -4.05 16.46 18.42
CA ARG A 107 -4.50 15.85 17.16
C ARG A 107 -5.99 16.17 16.96
N PHE A 108 -6.32 16.67 15.77
CA PHE A 108 -7.70 16.94 15.35
C PHE A 108 -8.52 15.64 15.25
N LEU A 109 -9.83 15.78 15.05
CA LEU A 109 -10.81 14.70 14.92
C LEU A 109 -10.31 13.53 14.05
N GLN A 110 -10.03 12.38 14.68
CA GLN A 110 -9.65 11.14 14.00
C GLN A 110 -10.81 10.15 14.07
N VAL A 111 -11.45 9.90 12.94
CA VAL A 111 -12.57 8.98 12.85
C VAL A 111 -12.31 7.86 11.86
N THR A 112 -12.99 6.75 12.10
CA THR A 112 -13.03 5.59 11.22
C THR A 112 -13.65 5.98 9.87
N PRO A 113 -13.00 5.69 8.73
CA PRO A 113 -13.50 6.07 7.41
C PRO A 113 -14.57 5.09 6.88
N ILE A 114 -15.72 5.00 7.57
CA ILE A 114 -16.80 4.07 7.20
C ILE A 114 -17.49 4.49 5.89
N VAL A 115 -17.70 5.80 5.72
CA VAL A 115 -18.34 6.42 4.55
C VAL A 115 -17.42 7.50 3.95
N PRO A 116 -17.55 7.83 2.65
CA PRO A 116 -16.67 8.78 1.98
C PRO A 116 -16.58 10.15 2.68
N GLY A 117 -17.70 10.70 3.15
CA GLY A 117 -17.76 12.06 3.72
C GLY A 117 -16.81 12.28 4.91
N THR A 118 -16.48 11.22 5.66
CA THR A 118 -15.52 11.31 6.79
C THR A 118 -14.09 11.62 6.33
N ALA A 119 -13.73 11.27 5.09
CA ALA A 119 -12.40 11.49 4.54
C ALA A 119 -12.12 12.97 4.24
N LEU A 120 -13.14 13.83 4.22
CA LEU A 120 -12.96 15.27 3.99
C LEU A 120 -12.34 16.00 5.19
N PHE A 121 -12.53 15.47 6.39
CA PHE A 121 -12.09 16.09 7.64
C PHE A 121 -11.26 15.16 8.52
N SER A 122 -11.01 13.92 8.10
CA SER A 122 -10.24 12.93 8.85
C SER A 122 -9.33 12.04 8.01
N GLY A 123 -8.43 11.31 8.70
CA GLY A 123 -7.60 10.28 8.08
C GLY A 123 -6.47 10.80 7.17
N SER A 124 -5.83 11.92 7.50
CA SER A 124 -4.59 12.36 6.83
C SER A 124 -3.34 11.76 7.48
N ALA A 125 -2.28 11.57 6.69
CA ALA A 125 -0.99 11.07 7.16
C ALA A 125 -0.32 12.05 8.14
N ARG A 126 -0.38 13.36 7.84
CA ARG A 126 0.18 14.44 8.67
C ARG A 126 -0.88 15.42 9.14
N LEU A 127 -0.53 16.19 10.17
CA LEU A 127 -1.32 17.33 10.65
C LEU A 127 -1.00 18.64 9.91
N SER A 128 -0.14 18.59 8.89
CA SER A 128 0.36 19.75 8.14
C SER A 128 -0.01 19.67 6.66
N SER A 129 0.15 20.79 5.94
CA SER A 129 -0.25 20.97 4.55
C SER A 129 0.47 20.05 3.54
N ASN A 130 1.67 19.59 3.84
CA ASN A 130 2.45 18.69 2.97
C ASN A 130 2.28 17.23 3.41
N SER A 131 1.03 16.75 3.41
CA SER A 131 0.67 15.38 3.76
C SER A 131 0.77 14.47 2.53
N TRP A 132 1.28 13.25 2.72
CA TRP A 132 1.44 12.25 1.67
C TRP A 132 0.07 11.72 1.17
N PRO A 133 -0.20 11.71 -0.16
CA PRO A 133 -1.43 11.16 -0.74
C PRO A 133 -1.35 9.64 -0.90
N ALA A 134 -1.63 8.93 0.19
CA ALA A 134 -1.57 7.46 0.22
C ALA A 134 -2.54 6.79 -0.77
N GLY A 135 -3.64 7.43 -1.15
CA GLY A 135 -4.59 6.94 -2.17
C GLY A 135 -3.97 6.90 -3.56
N SER A 136 -3.00 7.77 -3.86
CA SER A 136 -2.23 7.69 -5.12
C SER A 136 -1.40 6.39 -5.20
N LEU A 137 -0.94 5.84 -4.07
CA LEU A 137 -0.28 4.52 -4.05
C LEU A 137 -1.27 3.42 -4.45
N ILE A 138 -2.51 3.47 -3.95
CA ILE A 138 -3.55 2.50 -4.31
C ILE A 138 -3.87 2.58 -5.80
N ARG A 139 -4.08 3.79 -6.32
CA ARG A 139 -4.26 4.04 -7.76
C ARG A 139 -3.09 3.50 -8.58
N ARG A 140 -1.85 3.75 -8.16
CA ARG A 140 -0.65 3.22 -8.83
C ARG A 140 -0.62 1.69 -8.85
N MET A 141 -0.99 1.02 -7.76
CA MET A 141 -1.12 -0.43 -7.74
C MET A 141 -2.23 -0.94 -8.67
N VAL A 142 -3.34 -0.23 -8.79
CA VAL A 142 -4.39 -0.55 -9.78
C VAL A 142 -3.83 -0.46 -11.20
N CYS A 143 -3.08 0.60 -11.53
CA CYS A 143 -2.42 0.72 -12.84
C CYS A 143 -1.44 -0.43 -13.08
N LEU A 144 -0.43 -0.60 -12.22
CA LEU A 144 0.62 -1.60 -12.39
C LEU A 144 0.11 -3.05 -12.37
N GLY A 145 -1.00 -3.29 -11.66
CA GLY A 145 -1.63 -4.60 -11.56
C GLY A 145 -2.62 -4.92 -12.68
N SER A 146 -2.85 -3.98 -13.61
CA SER A 146 -3.76 -4.13 -14.74
C SER A 146 -3.01 -4.33 -16.05
N LYS A 147 -3.60 -5.12 -16.95
CA LYS A 147 -2.99 -5.46 -18.25
C LYS A 147 -2.85 -4.28 -19.21
N ASP A 148 -3.74 -3.29 -19.08
CA ASP A 148 -3.83 -2.11 -19.92
C ASP A 148 -4.57 -0.97 -19.18
N ARG A 149 -4.58 0.22 -19.78
CA ARG A 149 -5.21 1.42 -19.22
C ARG A 149 -6.71 1.25 -19.03
N ASP A 150 -7.39 0.62 -19.98
CA ASP A 150 -8.84 0.41 -19.94
C ASP A 150 -9.25 -0.50 -18.79
N SER A 151 -8.49 -1.57 -18.55
CA SER A 151 -8.70 -2.49 -17.42
C SER A 151 -8.47 -1.78 -16.09
N ALA A 152 -7.44 -0.93 -15.99
CA ALA A 152 -7.19 -0.13 -14.80
C ALA A 152 -8.34 0.84 -14.54
N GLN A 153 -8.81 1.54 -15.57
CA GLN A 153 -9.90 2.49 -15.47
C GLN A 153 -11.22 1.80 -15.09
N LYS A 154 -11.51 0.64 -15.66
CA LYS A 154 -12.69 -0.17 -15.34
C LYS A 154 -12.67 -0.66 -13.90
N LEU A 155 -11.54 -1.17 -13.41
CA LEU A 155 -11.38 -1.57 -12.02
C LEU A 155 -11.51 -0.36 -11.08
N TRP A 156 -10.89 0.77 -11.43
CA TRP A 156 -11.00 2.01 -10.66
C TRP A 156 -12.45 2.49 -10.54
N LYS A 157 -13.21 2.49 -11.65
CA LYS A 157 -14.64 2.82 -11.64
C LYS A 157 -15.47 1.83 -10.80
N SER A 158 -15.15 0.53 -10.88
CA SER A 158 -15.82 -0.49 -10.07
C SER A 158 -15.55 -0.31 -8.57
N LEU A 159 -14.32 0.06 -8.22
CA LEU A 159 -13.92 0.37 -6.85
C LEU A 159 -14.65 1.61 -6.32
N PHE A 160 -14.79 2.66 -7.14
CA PHE A 160 -15.59 3.84 -6.81
C PHE A 160 -17.04 3.46 -6.49
N ALA A 161 -17.66 2.64 -7.34
CA ALA A 161 -19.03 2.18 -7.12
C ALA A 161 -19.17 1.36 -5.83
N ALA A 162 -18.23 0.44 -5.55
CA ALA A 162 -18.22 -0.32 -4.31
C ALA A 162 -18.02 0.57 -3.07
N LEU A 163 -17.17 1.58 -3.17
CA LEU A 163 -16.91 2.57 -2.12
C LEU A 163 -18.03 3.60 -1.95
N SER A 164 -18.93 3.74 -2.91
CA SER A 164 -20.12 4.57 -2.73
C SER A 164 -21.05 3.94 -1.70
N VAL A 165 -21.84 4.76 -1.02
CA VAL A 165 -22.93 4.32 -0.15
C VAL A 165 -24.20 4.31 -0.98
N ASN A 166 -24.90 3.17 -1.02
CA ASN A 166 -26.12 3.00 -1.80
C ASN A 166 -27.23 2.36 -0.95
N ASP A 167 -28.40 2.11 -1.56
CA ASP A 167 -29.56 1.54 -0.86
C ASP A 167 -29.34 0.11 -0.32
N ASP A 168 -28.37 -0.61 -0.86
CA ASP A 168 -27.98 -1.95 -0.41
C ASP A 168 -27.06 -1.92 0.82
N ASP A 169 -26.45 -0.76 1.14
CA ASP A 169 -25.67 -0.58 2.36
C ASP A 169 -26.60 -0.52 3.60
N ASP A 170 -26.07 -0.94 4.74
CA ASP A 170 -26.83 -0.97 5.99
C ASP A 170 -27.32 0.43 6.41
N VAL A 171 -28.40 0.46 7.20
CA VAL A 171 -29.08 1.70 7.62
C VAL A 171 -28.13 2.68 8.30
N PHE A 172 -27.16 2.18 9.07
CA PHE A 172 -26.20 3.04 9.76
C PHE A 172 -25.26 3.72 8.77
N ALA A 173 -24.76 2.99 7.76
CA ALA A 173 -23.94 3.58 6.71
C ALA A 173 -24.68 4.65 5.90
N ARG A 174 -25.92 4.38 5.49
CA ARG A 174 -26.75 5.35 4.74
C ARG A 174 -27.05 6.60 5.55
N TRP A 175 -27.44 6.43 6.80
CA TRP A 175 -27.65 7.55 7.71
C TRP A 175 -26.34 8.35 7.92
N LEU A 176 -25.22 7.68 8.13
CA LEU A 176 -23.94 8.34 8.37
C LEU A 176 -23.47 9.13 7.12
N ASP A 177 -23.70 8.61 5.93
CA ASP A 177 -23.37 9.30 4.67
C ASP A 177 -24.21 10.58 4.49
N GLN A 178 -25.52 10.50 4.75
CA GLN A 178 -26.41 11.66 4.77
C GLN A 178 -25.98 12.68 5.83
N GLU A 179 -25.73 12.23 7.06
CA GLU A 179 -25.35 13.09 8.17
C GLU A 179 -24.03 13.80 7.87
N THR A 180 -22.97 13.06 7.47
CA THR A 180 -21.69 13.67 7.11
C THR A 180 -21.81 14.67 5.97
N SER A 181 -22.69 14.43 5.00
CA SER A 181 -22.94 15.37 3.88
C SER A 181 -23.54 16.70 4.37
N ALA A 182 -24.47 16.66 5.32
CA ALA A 182 -25.06 17.86 5.91
C ALA A 182 -24.02 18.70 6.71
N TRP A 183 -23.01 18.06 7.29
CA TRP A 183 -21.95 18.72 8.05
C TRP A 183 -20.77 19.22 7.20
N ASN A 184 -20.64 18.76 5.94
CA ASN A 184 -19.55 19.07 5.02
C ASN A 184 -19.89 20.17 4.00
N THR A 185 -20.81 21.09 4.32
CA THR A 185 -21.28 22.13 3.40
C THR A 185 -20.12 22.93 2.76
N GLY A 186 -20.02 22.92 1.44
CA GLY A 186 -19.01 23.66 0.68
C GLY A 186 -17.73 22.89 0.36
N VAL A 187 -17.62 21.62 0.77
CA VAL A 187 -16.54 20.71 0.37
C VAL A 187 -17.00 19.89 -0.84
N GLY A 188 -16.09 19.54 -1.76
CA GLY A 188 -16.43 18.97 -3.07
C GLY A 188 -17.41 17.79 -3.05
N ASN A 189 -18.21 17.65 -4.10
CA ASN A 189 -19.17 16.55 -4.24
C ASN A 189 -18.47 15.20 -4.39
N TRP A 190 -19.06 14.15 -3.84
CA TRP A 190 -18.64 12.78 -4.09
C TRP A 190 -18.97 12.41 -5.54
N ASP A 191 -17.96 12.41 -6.40
CA ASP A 191 -18.12 12.10 -7.82
C ASP A 191 -16.88 11.38 -8.36
N TRP A 192 -17.09 10.50 -9.33
CA TRP A 192 -16.06 9.62 -9.86
C TRP A 192 -14.89 10.41 -10.45
N SER A 193 -13.71 10.25 -9.86
CA SER A 193 -12.46 10.84 -10.35
C SER A 193 -11.69 9.82 -11.20
N PRO A 194 -11.58 10.02 -12.53
CA PRO A 194 -10.84 9.11 -13.41
C PRO A 194 -9.33 9.11 -13.10
N ILE A 195 -8.62 8.06 -13.50
CA ILE A 195 -7.15 8.05 -13.45
C ILE A 195 -6.63 9.08 -14.46
N PRO A 196 -5.80 10.06 -14.05
CA PRO A 196 -5.24 11.04 -14.99
C PRO A 196 -4.27 10.38 -15.98
N GLU A 197 -4.25 10.85 -17.23
CA GLU A 197 -3.37 10.30 -18.27
C GLU A 197 -1.89 10.31 -17.88
N SER A 198 -1.44 11.36 -17.19
CA SER A 198 -0.07 11.52 -16.71
C SER A 198 0.31 10.56 -15.57
N GLU A 199 -0.65 9.83 -15.01
CA GLU A 199 -0.46 8.97 -13.84
C GLU A 199 -0.57 7.47 -14.14
N PHE A 200 -0.77 7.09 -15.41
CA PHE A 200 -0.76 5.69 -15.80
C PHE A 200 0.66 5.10 -15.71
N ALA A 201 0.88 4.27 -14.69
CA ALA A 201 2.04 3.40 -14.58
C ALA A 201 1.67 1.98 -15.02
N ILE A 202 1.86 1.65 -16.29
CA ILE A 202 1.56 0.33 -16.88
C ILE A 202 2.89 -0.33 -17.28
N LEU A 203 3.06 -1.62 -16.96
CA LEU A 203 4.21 -2.39 -17.45
C LEU A 203 4.05 -2.71 -18.94
N GLU A 204 5.18 -2.78 -19.66
CA GLU A 204 5.15 -3.29 -21.02
C GLU A 204 4.60 -4.72 -21.05
N LYS A 205 3.89 -5.08 -22.13
CA LYS A 205 3.12 -6.33 -22.22
C LYS A 205 3.95 -7.59 -21.90
N PRO A 206 5.19 -7.76 -22.40
CA PRO A 206 6.01 -8.93 -22.05
C PRO A 206 6.30 -9.01 -20.55
N ASP A 207 6.65 -7.89 -19.92
CA ASP A 207 6.89 -7.83 -18.48
C ASP A 207 5.63 -8.09 -17.67
N PHE A 208 4.49 -7.51 -18.06
CA PHE A 208 3.23 -7.76 -17.36
C PHE A 208 2.83 -9.25 -17.35
N GLN A 209 3.07 -9.95 -18.46
CA GLN A 209 2.72 -11.35 -18.63
C GLN A 209 3.73 -12.28 -17.94
N GLU A 210 5.02 -12.03 -18.12
CA GLU A 210 6.08 -12.97 -17.73
C GLU A 210 6.67 -12.72 -16.35
N VAL A 211 6.42 -11.56 -15.72
CA VAL A 211 6.86 -11.32 -14.34
C VAL A 211 6.12 -12.29 -13.40
N PRO A 212 6.83 -13.18 -12.68
CA PRO A 212 6.20 -14.19 -11.83
C PRO A 212 5.57 -13.59 -10.58
N PHE A 213 6.28 -12.70 -9.90
CA PHE A 213 5.85 -12.07 -8.66
C PHE A 213 5.60 -10.57 -8.86
N LEU A 214 4.32 -10.19 -8.80
CA LEU A 214 3.86 -8.81 -8.92
C LEU A 214 2.71 -8.56 -7.93
N PRO A 215 2.99 -7.98 -6.73
CA PRO A 215 1.96 -7.76 -5.71
C PRO A 215 0.78 -6.93 -6.20
N ALA A 216 1.03 -5.96 -7.09
CA ALA A 216 -0.02 -5.13 -7.70
C ALA A 216 -1.03 -5.98 -8.51
N ARG A 217 -0.55 -6.97 -9.26
CA ARG A 217 -1.39 -7.91 -10.04
C ARG A 217 -2.19 -8.85 -9.15
N ARG A 218 -1.66 -9.20 -7.98
CA ARG A 218 -2.41 -9.94 -6.96
C ARG A 218 -3.48 -9.07 -6.32
N PHE A 219 -3.11 -7.83 -5.97
CA PHE A 219 -4.01 -6.84 -5.40
C PHE A 219 -5.20 -6.52 -6.28
N THR A 220 -5.03 -6.38 -7.60
CA THR A 220 -6.18 -6.13 -8.51
C THR A 220 -7.18 -7.29 -8.52
N LYS A 221 -6.72 -8.54 -8.40
CA LYS A 221 -7.61 -9.72 -8.26
C LYS A 221 -8.32 -9.71 -6.90
N ASP A 222 -7.61 -9.40 -5.84
CA ASP A 222 -8.16 -9.40 -4.49
C ASP A 222 -9.14 -8.24 -4.26
N LEU A 223 -8.93 -7.09 -4.90
CA LEU A 223 -9.91 -6.01 -4.94
C LEU A 223 -11.24 -6.47 -5.54
N HIS A 224 -11.22 -7.19 -6.66
CA HIS A 224 -12.44 -7.74 -7.25
C HIS A 224 -13.16 -8.68 -6.27
N ALA A 225 -12.42 -9.59 -5.63
CA ALA A 225 -12.97 -10.51 -4.65
C ALA A 225 -13.62 -9.78 -3.46
N ILE A 226 -12.95 -8.76 -2.90
CA ILE A 226 -13.47 -7.99 -1.77
C ILE A 226 -14.70 -7.16 -2.18
N MET A 227 -14.70 -6.53 -3.36
CA MET A 227 -15.87 -5.79 -3.84
C MET A 227 -17.10 -6.67 -3.94
N GLN A 228 -16.94 -7.92 -4.42
CA GLN A 228 -18.04 -8.89 -4.53
C GLN A 228 -18.60 -9.32 -3.16
N ALA A 229 -17.81 -9.27 -2.10
CA ALA A 229 -18.26 -9.63 -0.75
C ALA A 229 -19.12 -8.53 -0.08
N LYS A 230 -19.16 -7.30 -0.62
CA LYS A 230 -19.80 -6.14 0.01
C LYS A 230 -21.22 -6.43 0.49
N GLY A 231 -22.07 -7.00 -0.38
CA GLY A 231 -23.48 -7.27 -0.08
C GLY A 231 -23.74 -8.36 0.97
N SER A 232 -22.71 -9.05 1.46
CA SER A 232 -22.87 -10.14 2.45
C SER A 232 -22.68 -9.69 3.90
N MET A 233 -22.41 -8.40 4.15
CA MET A 233 -22.05 -7.91 5.49
C MET A 233 -22.33 -6.41 5.65
N THR A 234 -22.19 -5.91 6.87
CA THR A 234 -22.31 -4.46 7.14
C THR A 234 -21.14 -3.68 6.54
N ARG A 235 -21.33 -2.39 6.30
CA ARG A 235 -20.31 -1.47 5.79
C ARG A 235 -19.03 -1.48 6.62
N ARG A 236 -19.16 -1.53 7.95
CA ARG A 236 -18.00 -1.57 8.86
C ARG A 236 -17.21 -2.86 8.70
N GLN A 237 -17.89 -4.00 8.57
CA GLN A 237 -17.23 -5.30 8.35
C GLN A 237 -16.51 -5.29 6.99
N TRP A 238 -17.19 -4.85 5.94
CA TRP A 238 -16.63 -4.81 4.59
C TRP A 238 -15.41 -3.88 4.48
N THR A 239 -15.53 -2.65 5.00
CA THR A 239 -14.39 -1.71 5.03
C THR A 239 -13.21 -2.25 5.82
N SER A 240 -13.44 -3.03 6.89
CA SER A 240 -12.36 -3.67 7.65
C SER A 240 -11.64 -4.77 6.84
N LEU A 241 -12.35 -5.53 6.00
CA LEU A 241 -11.73 -6.48 5.08
C LEU A 241 -10.92 -5.78 3.99
N LEU A 242 -11.49 -4.72 3.41
CA LEU A 242 -10.80 -3.89 2.41
C LEU A 242 -9.52 -3.28 3.00
N GLU A 243 -9.58 -2.73 4.20
CA GLU A 243 -8.43 -2.22 4.93
C GLU A 243 -7.32 -3.27 5.09
N ALA A 244 -7.67 -4.51 5.46
CA ALA A 244 -6.68 -5.59 5.60
C ALA A 244 -5.95 -5.90 4.28
N VAL A 245 -6.68 -5.95 3.15
CA VAL A 245 -6.09 -6.15 1.82
C VAL A 245 -5.24 -4.96 1.40
N LEU A 246 -5.71 -3.73 1.59
CA LEU A 246 -4.97 -2.51 1.28
C LEU A 246 -3.64 -2.45 2.04
N ARG A 247 -3.65 -2.80 3.33
CA ARG A 247 -2.45 -2.81 4.17
C ARG A 247 -1.37 -3.75 3.66
N LEU A 248 -1.76 -5.00 3.41
CA LEU A 248 -0.84 -6.04 2.95
C LEU A 248 -0.29 -5.68 1.56
N ALA A 249 -1.18 -5.37 0.62
CA ALA A 249 -0.82 -5.04 -0.74
C ALA A 249 0.11 -3.82 -0.82
N ALA A 250 -0.20 -2.73 -0.10
CA ALA A 250 0.61 -1.52 -0.13
C ALA A 250 2.02 -1.76 0.42
N ALA A 251 2.17 -2.46 1.54
CA ALA A 251 3.49 -2.77 2.09
C ALA A 251 4.30 -3.74 1.21
N SER A 252 3.65 -4.79 0.69
CA SER A 252 4.29 -5.76 -0.20
C SER A 252 4.70 -5.12 -1.52
N HIS A 253 3.88 -4.23 -2.09
CA HIS A 253 4.20 -3.51 -3.32
C HIS A 253 5.39 -2.56 -3.12
N VAL A 254 5.41 -1.77 -2.05
CA VAL A 254 6.54 -0.88 -1.74
C VAL A 254 7.83 -1.68 -1.49
N THR A 255 7.73 -2.82 -0.80
CA THR A 255 8.88 -3.72 -0.57
C THR A 255 9.37 -4.34 -1.88
N TRP A 256 8.46 -4.73 -2.77
CA TRP A 256 8.79 -5.22 -4.10
C TRP A 256 9.49 -4.18 -4.96
N LEU A 257 9.00 -2.93 -4.97
CA LEU A 257 9.70 -1.82 -5.64
C LEU A 257 11.12 -1.66 -5.09
N CYS A 258 11.30 -1.75 -3.77
CA CYS A 258 12.63 -1.67 -3.17
C CYS A 258 13.58 -2.78 -3.68
N ASP A 259 13.07 -4.01 -3.82
CA ASP A 259 13.82 -5.16 -4.33
C ASP A 259 14.15 -5.03 -5.82
N VAL A 260 13.18 -4.58 -6.64
CA VAL A 260 13.37 -4.32 -8.07
C VAL A 260 14.45 -3.26 -8.30
N HIS A 261 14.41 -2.15 -7.56
CA HIS A 261 15.45 -1.11 -7.64
C HIS A 261 16.83 -1.66 -7.28
N ALA A 262 16.93 -2.47 -6.22
CA ALA A 262 18.19 -3.10 -5.82
C ALA A 262 18.77 -4.01 -6.92
N ARG A 263 17.90 -4.76 -7.60
CA ARG A 263 18.29 -5.67 -8.70
C ARG A 263 18.65 -4.95 -10.00
N ILE A 264 17.92 -3.89 -10.34
CA ILE A 264 18.28 -2.98 -11.45
C ILE A 264 19.69 -2.42 -11.18
N TRP A 265 19.91 -1.89 -9.98
CA TRP A 265 21.21 -1.34 -9.61
C TRP A 265 22.33 -2.38 -9.61
N ALA A 266 22.08 -3.62 -9.20
CA ALA A 266 23.06 -4.70 -9.30
C ALA A 266 23.49 -4.94 -10.76
N SER A 267 22.53 -4.92 -11.69
CA SER A 267 22.80 -5.06 -13.13
C SER A 267 23.62 -3.87 -13.68
N LEU A 268 23.27 -2.64 -13.29
CA LEU A 268 24.00 -1.43 -13.67
C LEU A 268 25.41 -1.38 -13.07
N SER A 269 25.57 -1.83 -11.83
CA SER A 269 26.88 -1.94 -11.18
C SER A 269 27.76 -2.95 -11.89
N ALA A 270 27.22 -4.10 -12.29
CA ALA A 270 27.92 -5.08 -13.10
C ALA A 270 28.32 -4.49 -14.47
N ALA A 271 27.46 -3.68 -15.08
CA ALA A 271 27.79 -2.97 -16.32
C ALA A 271 29.02 -2.05 -16.16
N LEU A 272 29.14 -1.33 -15.04
CA LEU A 272 30.28 -0.47 -14.71
C LEU A 272 31.56 -1.26 -14.40
N ALA A 273 31.45 -2.45 -13.80
CA ALA A 273 32.57 -3.21 -13.25
C ALA A 273 33.06 -4.38 -14.15
N ASP A 274 32.74 -4.39 -15.45
CA ASP A 274 33.01 -5.53 -16.37
C ASP A 274 32.34 -6.87 -15.99
N GLY A 275 31.30 -6.83 -15.16
CA GLY A 275 30.51 -8.01 -14.83
C GLY A 275 29.66 -8.53 -16.00
N PRO A 276 28.95 -9.65 -15.82
CA PRO A 276 28.03 -10.17 -16.83
C PRO A 276 26.88 -9.18 -17.08
N LEU A 277 26.49 -9.05 -18.35
CA LEU A 277 25.32 -8.29 -18.77
C LEU A 277 24.22 -9.25 -19.23
N PRO A 278 22.94 -8.92 -19.01
CA PRO A 278 21.86 -9.68 -19.64
C PRO A 278 21.99 -9.59 -21.16
N SER A 279 22.09 -10.74 -21.81
CA SER A 279 22.25 -10.88 -23.26
C SER A 279 20.91 -10.83 -24.01
N SER A 280 19.81 -10.95 -23.29
CA SER A 280 18.45 -10.90 -23.82
C SER A 280 17.48 -10.19 -22.85
N GLU A 281 16.32 -9.78 -23.36
CA GLU A 281 15.23 -9.22 -22.55
C GLU A 281 14.79 -10.20 -21.45
N ARG A 282 14.73 -11.49 -21.76
CA ARG A 282 14.36 -12.54 -20.80
C ARG A 282 15.36 -12.62 -19.64
N GLU A 283 16.65 -12.60 -19.94
CA GLU A 283 17.69 -12.59 -18.90
C GLU A 283 17.62 -11.32 -18.05
N ALA A 284 17.38 -10.17 -18.67
CA ALA A 284 17.17 -8.91 -17.95
C ALA A 284 15.96 -9.01 -17.02
N ARG A 285 14.85 -9.59 -17.47
CA ARG A 285 13.64 -9.79 -16.68
C ARG A 285 13.89 -10.65 -15.44
N HIS A 286 14.56 -11.79 -15.60
CA HIS A 286 14.92 -12.66 -14.47
C HIS A 286 15.91 -11.99 -13.50
N ALA A 287 16.80 -11.13 -14.00
CA ALA A 287 17.71 -10.38 -13.14
C ALA A 287 16.98 -9.34 -12.29
N ILE A 288 16.07 -8.56 -12.90
CA ILE A 288 15.42 -7.41 -12.25
C ILE A 288 14.20 -7.77 -11.41
N PHE A 289 13.44 -8.80 -11.79
CA PHE A 289 12.22 -9.19 -11.08
C PHE A 289 12.44 -10.45 -10.23
N PRO A 290 12.09 -10.42 -8.93
CA PRO A 290 12.21 -11.60 -8.09
C PRO A 290 11.18 -12.67 -8.49
N GLU A 291 11.57 -13.95 -8.43
CA GLU A 291 10.66 -15.06 -8.77
C GLU A 291 9.73 -15.45 -7.63
N ALA A 292 10.30 -15.72 -6.45
CA ALA A 292 9.56 -16.12 -5.25
C ALA A 292 10.19 -15.45 -4.01
N PRO A 293 10.07 -14.11 -3.89
CA PRO A 293 10.69 -13.40 -2.78
C PRO A 293 10.02 -13.75 -1.45
N GLN A 294 10.83 -13.89 -0.41
CA GLN A 294 10.37 -14.08 0.97
C GLN A 294 10.74 -12.83 1.78
N TYR A 295 9.91 -11.80 1.68
CA TYR A 295 10.15 -10.54 2.41
C TYR A 295 9.86 -10.67 3.90
N MET A 296 8.94 -11.56 4.24
CA MET A 296 8.49 -11.84 5.59
C MET A 296 8.26 -13.33 5.76
N ALA A 297 8.42 -13.85 6.97
CA ALA A 297 8.09 -15.23 7.31
C ALA A 297 7.02 -15.24 8.41
N TYR A 298 5.97 -16.04 8.24
CA TYR A 298 4.90 -16.17 9.23
C TYR A 298 5.47 -16.61 10.60
N GLY A 299 5.05 -15.95 11.68
CA GLY A 299 5.61 -16.15 13.04
C GLY A 299 7.01 -15.55 13.25
N GLY A 300 7.72 -15.18 12.18
CA GLY A 300 9.04 -14.58 12.19
C GLY A 300 9.02 -13.06 12.43
N LYS A 301 10.20 -12.49 12.72
CA LYS A 301 10.38 -11.03 12.85
C LYS A 301 10.28 -10.38 11.47
N ALA A 302 9.38 -9.40 11.29
CA ALA A 302 9.10 -8.83 9.98
C ALA A 302 9.99 -7.64 9.60
N LEU A 303 10.23 -6.73 10.55
CA LEU A 303 10.79 -5.40 10.23
C LEU A 303 12.26 -5.43 9.78
N GLN A 304 13.02 -6.48 10.13
CA GLN A 304 14.43 -6.57 9.74
C GLN A 304 14.57 -6.86 8.24
N GLY A 305 13.81 -7.84 7.71
CA GLY A 305 13.83 -8.14 6.27
C GLY A 305 13.40 -6.94 5.41
N ILE A 306 12.37 -6.21 5.85
CA ILE A 306 11.91 -4.97 5.19
C ILE A 306 13.02 -3.90 5.25
N LYS A 307 13.69 -3.72 6.38
CA LYS A 307 14.80 -2.77 6.53
C LYS A 307 15.94 -3.04 5.57
N ASP A 308 16.28 -4.31 5.37
CA ASP A 308 17.36 -4.68 4.45
C ASP A 308 16.98 -4.30 3.02
N LYS A 309 15.72 -4.55 2.60
CA LYS A 309 15.21 -4.11 1.29
C LYS A 309 15.18 -2.60 1.12
N VAL A 310 14.72 -1.85 2.13
CA VAL A 310 14.73 -0.38 2.10
C VAL A 310 16.16 0.16 2.00
N SER A 311 17.10 -0.39 2.76
CA SER A 311 18.52 0.00 2.69
C SER A 311 19.13 -0.25 1.30
N SER A 312 18.86 -1.41 0.71
CA SER A 312 19.30 -1.74 -0.65
C SER A 312 18.68 -0.81 -1.70
N TYR A 313 17.39 -0.48 -1.56
CA TYR A 313 16.71 0.50 -2.40
C TYR A 313 17.37 1.88 -2.34
N LEU A 314 17.68 2.38 -1.15
CA LEU A 314 18.30 3.69 -1.01
C LEU A 314 19.68 3.73 -1.67
N ASN A 315 20.47 2.67 -1.52
CA ASN A 315 21.75 2.51 -2.23
C ASN A 315 21.58 2.48 -3.76
N ALA A 316 20.55 1.79 -4.22
CA ALA A 316 20.22 1.69 -5.64
C ALA A 316 19.76 3.01 -6.22
N ARG A 317 18.92 3.76 -5.50
CA ARG A 317 18.46 5.09 -5.90
C ARG A 317 19.63 6.05 -6.05
N LEU A 318 20.54 6.11 -5.07
CA LEU A 318 21.73 6.96 -5.15
C LEU A 318 22.61 6.59 -6.34
N GLY A 319 22.91 5.31 -6.50
CA GLY A 319 23.76 4.81 -7.58
C GLY A 319 23.17 5.08 -8.96
N THR A 320 21.89 4.76 -9.15
CA THR A 320 21.20 4.92 -10.44
C THR A 320 21.11 6.39 -10.83
N ASN A 321 20.77 7.28 -9.89
CA ASN A 321 20.69 8.71 -10.19
C ASN A 321 22.07 9.31 -10.48
N ALA A 322 23.10 8.97 -9.69
CA ALA A 322 24.47 9.40 -9.96
C ALA A 322 24.93 8.95 -11.37
N LEU A 323 24.66 7.70 -11.73
CA LEU A 323 24.99 7.15 -13.05
C LEU A 323 24.30 7.89 -14.19
N LEU A 324 22.99 8.15 -14.08
CA LEU A 324 22.26 8.88 -15.10
C LEU A 324 22.78 10.30 -15.28
N TRP A 325 23.04 11.03 -14.19
CA TRP A 325 23.65 12.36 -14.26
C TRP A 325 25.08 12.34 -14.81
N SER A 326 25.87 11.31 -14.50
CA SER A 326 27.20 11.12 -15.08
C SER A 326 27.14 10.90 -16.60
N LEU A 327 26.17 10.12 -17.08
CA LEU A 327 25.94 9.92 -18.52
C LEU A 327 25.60 11.24 -19.23
N GLU A 328 24.76 12.08 -18.64
CA GLU A 328 24.51 13.42 -19.18
C GLU A 328 25.78 14.28 -19.19
N GLN A 329 26.57 14.25 -18.12
CA GLN A 329 27.77 15.07 -17.99
C GLN A 329 28.86 14.73 -19.02
N ILE A 330 28.98 13.45 -19.41
CA ILE A 330 29.89 13.05 -20.50
C ILE A 330 29.29 13.28 -21.90
N GLY A 331 28.12 13.90 -22.01
CA GLY A 331 27.44 14.15 -23.29
C GLY A 331 26.81 12.91 -23.92
N ALA A 332 26.56 11.86 -23.14
CA ALA A 332 25.97 10.61 -23.60
C ALA A 332 24.70 10.23 -22.80
N PRO A 333 23.67 11.11 -22.73
CA PRO A 333 22.43 10.81 -22.02
C PRO A 333 21.77 9.54 -22.57
N TYR A 334 21.20 8.72 -21.69
CA TYR A 334 20.40 7.57 -22.13
C TYR A 334 18.98 8.02 -22.48
N SER A 335 18.55 7.75 -23.72
CA SER A 335 17.24 8.14 -24.24
C SER A 335 16.19 7.02 -24.20
N GLY A 336 16.55 5.83 -23.71
CA GLY A 336 15.63 4.69 -23.63
C GLY A 336 14.72 4.73 -22.39
N ASN A 337 13.79 3.76 -22.35
CA ASN A 337 12.82 3.62 -21.27
C ASN A 337 13.45 2.97 -20.02
N LEU A 338 13.13 3.44 -18.81
CA LEU A 338 13.53 2.80 -17.54
C LEU A 338 12.38 2.02 -16.88
N SER A 339 11.31 1.75 -17.62
CA SER A 339 10.08 1.13 -17.15
C SER A 339 9.89 -0.32 -17.62
N SER A 340 10.88 -0.90 -18.30
CA SER A 340 10.82 -2.27 -18.82
C SER A 340 12.15 -2.99 -18.78
N SER A 341 12.11 -4.33 -18.81
CA SER A 341 13.29 -5.19 -18.86
C SER A 341 14.18 -4.87 -20.06
N ALA A 342 13.58 -4.68 -21.24
CA ALA A 342 14.29 -4.29 -22.46
C ALA A 342 14.98 -2.92 -22.28
N GLY A 343 14.28 -1.96 -21.69
CA GLY A 343 14.80 -0.63 -21.40
C GLY A 343 15.98 -0.64 -20.42
N ILE A 344 15.91 -1.46 -19.36
CA ILE A 344 17.02 -1.63 -18.41
C ILE A 344 18.20 -2.36 -19.05
N ALA A 345 17.97 -3.37 -19.88
CA ALA A 345 19.03 -4.04 -20.64
C ALA A 345 19.76 -3.05 -21.57
N GLY A 346 19.00 -2.20 -22.27
CA GLY A 346 19.54 -1.13 -23.10
C GLY A 346 20.39 -0.15 -22.30
N LEU A 347 19.95 0.25 -21.09
CA LEU A 347 20.76 1.10 -20.22
C LEU A 347 22.06 0.40 -19.80
N CYS A 348 22.02 -0.89 -19.47
CA CYS A 348 23.23 -1.65 -19.10
C CYS A 348 24.25 -1.69 -20.25
N GLN A 349 23.79 -1.91 -21.49
CA GLN A 349 24.64 -1.89 -22.68
C GLN A 349 25.22 -0.48 -22.94
N HIS A 350 24.38 0.55 -22.80
CA HIS A 350 24.80 1.95 -22.93
C HIS A 350 25.90 2.32 -21.92
N VAL A 351 25.74 1.91 -20.67
CA VAL A 351 26.73 2.10 -19.61
C VAL A 351 28.04 1.38 -19.93
N ARG A 352 27.98 0.15 -20.47
CA ARG A 352 29.17 -0.60 -20.87
C ARG A 352 29.92 0.08 -22.02
N MET A 353 29.18 0.56 -23.03
CA MET A 353 29.75 1.27 -24.18
C MET A 353 30.49 2.55 -23.76
N HIS A 354 29.96 3.28 -22.76
CA HIS A 354 30.56 4.52 -22.26
C HIS A 354 31.44 4.34 -21.02
N LYS A 355 31.79 3.10 -20.66
CA LYS A 355 32.51 2.79 -19.41
C LYS A 355 33.80 3.60 -19.25
N ALA A 356 34.63 3.68 -20.29
CA ALA A 356 35.91 4.39 -20.21
C ALA A 356 35.73 5.88 -19.90
N ALA A 357 34.73 6.53 -20.52
CA ALA A 357 34.39 7.92 -20.24
C ALA A 357 33.83 8.11 -18.83
N LEU A 358 32.97 7.19 -18.36
CA LEU A 358 32.43 7.20 -17.00
C LEU A 358 33.52 6.98 -15.94
N ALA A 359 34.51 6.14 -16.22
CA ALA A 359 35.67 5.92 -15.37
C ALA A 359 36.56 7.17 -15.31
N ASN A 360 36.85 7.79 -16.45
CA ASN A 360 37.61 9.05 -16.52
C ASN A 360 36.91 10.20 -15.76
N LEU A 361 35.58 10.22 -15.73
CA LEU A 361 34.80 11.18 -14.93
C LEU A 361 34.88 10.91 -13.42
N GLY A 362 35.30 9.71 -12.98
CA GLY A 362 35.28 9.31 -11.58
C GLY A 362 33.88 8.96 -11.07
N THR A 363 33.08 8.27 -11.90
CA THR A 363 31.68 7.95 -11.57
C THR A 363 31.56 7.01 -10.38
N LEU A 364 32.43 6.00 -10.27
CA LEU A 364 32.40 5.04 -9.15
C LEU A 364 32.78 5.70 -7.83
N GLU A 365 33.79 6.56 -7.85
CA GLU A 365 34.23 7.40 -6.74
C GLU A 365 33.10 8.32 -6.30
N THR A 366 32.44 9.00 -7.25
CA THR A 366 31.29 9.85 -6.95
C THR A 366 30.15 9.07 -6.30
N ILE A 367 29.86 7.84 -6.74
CA ILE A 367 28.85 6.99 -6.11
C ILE A 367 29.25 6.61 -4.69
N ALA A 368 30.53 6.28 -4.47
CA ALA A 368 31.06 5.94 -3.14
C ALA A 368 30.96 7.14 -2.19
N ASP A 369 31.38 8.33 -2.62
CA ASP A 369 31.33 9.57 -1.84
C ASP A 369 29.91 9.89 -1.37
N VAL A 370 28.94 9.85 -2.31
CA VAL A 370 27.53 10.14 -2.00
C VAL A 370 26.96 9.11 -1.02
N ARG A 371 27.36 7.83 -1.12
CA ARG A 371 26.93 6.80 -0.16
C ARG A 371 27.50 7.03 1.23
N GLU A 372 28.77 7.39 1.33
CA GLU A 372 29.43 7.67 2.59
C GLU A 372 28.77 8.88 3.29
N GLN A 373 28.56 9.97 2.54
CA GLN A 373 27.85 11.16 3.01
C GLN A 373 26.45 10.82 3.55
N GLU A 374 25.72 9.94 2.86
CA GLU A 374 24.33 9.60 3.17
C GLU A 374 24.17 8.36 4.07
N GLY A 375 25.24 7.88 4.71
CA GLY A 375 25.25 6.64 5.50
C GLY A 375 24.19 6.57 6.62
N ARG A 376 23.72 7.71 7.16
CA ARG A 376 22.60 7.73 8.13
C ARG A 376 21.25 7.39 7.49
N ALA A 377 20.99 7.89 6.29
CA ALA A 377 19.77 7.60 5.54
C ALA A 377 19.76 6.13 5.09
N LEU A 378 20.90 5.63 4.59
CA LEU A 378 21.08 4.23 4.18
C LEU A 378 20.79 3.24 5.33
N ARG A 379 21.22 3.56 6.56
CA ARG A 379 20.90 2.77 7.76
C ARG A 379 19.45 2.88 8.23
N CYS A 380 18.61 3.60 7.48
CA CYS A 380 17.20 3.86 7.77
C CYS A 380 16.95 4.53 9.13
N LYS A 381 17.90 5.35 9.61
CA LYS A 381 17.79 6.06 10.90
C LYS A 381 17.15 7.45 10.79
N LYS A 382 17.01 8.00 9.58
CA LYS A 382 16.44 9.32 9.28
C LYS A 382 15.92 9.35 7.85
N GLY A 383 15.01 10.28 7.56
CA GLY A 383 14.60 10.62 6.20
C GLY A 383 13.80 9.51 5.55
N ILE A 384 13.99 9.34 4.24
CA ILE A 384 13.19 8.43 3.40
C ILE A 384 13.23 6.99 3.94
N GLY A 385 14.40 6.49 4.36
CA GLY A 385 14.52 5.15 4.94
C GLY A 385 13.73 4.97 6.23
N SER A 386 13.74 5.98 7.11
CA SER A 386 12.92 5.97 8.34
C SER A 386 11.42 6.01 8.00
N ASN A 387 11.03 6.84 7.04
CA ASN A 387 9.63 6.97 6.61
C ASN A 387 9.07 5.67 6.03
N LEU A 388 9.84 4.98 5.18
CA LEU A 388 9.46 3.68 4.61
C LEU A 388 9.31 2.59 5.68
N LEU A 389 10.19 2.59 6.70
CA LEU A 389 10.08 1.67 7.83
C LEU A 389 8.89 1.98 8.73
N GLU A 390 8.63 3.26 8.99
CA GLU A 390 7.46 3.70 9.74
C GLU A 390 6.17 3.35 9.00
N PHE A 391 6.13 3.57 7.68
CA PHE A 391 5.04 3.14 6.81
C PHE A 391 4.77 1.64 6.99
N ALA A 392 5.77 0.79 6.72
CA ALA A 392 5.62 -0.66 6.84
C ALA A 392 5.17 -1.10 8.24
N ARG A 393 5.75 -0.50 9.30
CA ARG A 393 5.37 -0.79 10.68
C ARG A 393 3.93 -0.42 10.98
N HIS A 394 3.48 0.77 10.59
CA HIS A 394 2.16 1.29 10.95
C HIS A 394 1.04 0.76 10.08
N VAL A 395 1.32 0.50 8.81
CA VAL A 395 0.34 -0.03 7.89
C VAL A 395 0.05 -1.49 8.20
N LEU A 396 1.08 -2.30 8.48
CA LEU A 396 0.93 -3.72 8.79
C LEU A 396 0.65 -3.99 10.27
N GLY A 397 1.13 -3.14 11.17
CA GLY A 397 1.11 -3.38 12.61
C GLY A 397 -0.25 -3.15 13.27
N GLN A 398 -0.59 -4.03 14.21
CA GLN A 398 -1.74 -3.85 15.08
C GLN A 398 -1.66 -2.53 15.85
N ARG A 399 -2.71 -1.72 15.73
CA ARG A 399 -2.84 -0.48 16.49
C ARG A 399 -2.72 -0.75 18.00
N GLN A 400 -1.74 -0.10 18.63
CA GLN A 400 -1.54 -0.15 20.07
C GLN A 400 -2.37 0.97 20.71
N ALA A 401 -3.63 0.68 21.06
CA ALA A 401 -4.51 1.65 21.70
C ALA A 401 -4.01 2.03 23.10
N ALA A 402 -4.13 3.31 23.46
CA ALA A 402 -3.82 3.82 24.80
C ALA A 402 -4.76 3.23 25.86
N VAL A 403 -6.03 3.02 25.49
CA VAL A 403 -7.05 2.43 26.36
C VAL A 403 -7.05 0.91 26.18
N PRO A 404 -6.80 0.12 27.25
CA PRO A 404 -6.72 -1.35 27.15
C PRO A 404 -7.99 -2.02 26.61
N LEU A 405 -9.18 -1.47 26.91
CA LEU A 405 -10.47 -1.97 26.42
C LEU A 405 -10.58 -1.93 24.88
N LEU A 406 -9.83 -1.04 24.23
CA LEU A 406 -9.82 -0.88 22.76
C LEU A 406 -8.68 -1.68 22.10
N ARG A 407 -8.01 -2.59 22.82
CA ARG A 407 -6.98 -3.47 22.23
C ARG A 407 -7.55 -4.34 21.11
N GLY A 408 -8.83 -4.69 21.20
CA GLY A 408 -9.57 -5.44 20.19
C GLY A 408 -10.03 -4.62 18.99
N TYR A 409 -9.76 -3.31 18.92
CA TYR A 409 -10.24 -2.45 17.85
C TYR A 409 -9.68 -2.83 16.47
N ASP A 410 -8.37 -3.06 16.39
CA ASP A 410 -7.70 -3.37 15.13
C ASP A 410 -7.52 -4.88 14.99
N GLN A 411 -8.33 -5.48 14.10
CA GLN A 411 -8.32 -6.91 13.78
C GLN A 411 -7.82 -7.22 12.37
N GLY A 412 -7.52 -6.19 11.56
CA GLY A 412 -7.04 -6.32 10.18
C GLY A 412 -5.52 -6.24 10.06
N TYR A 413 -4.80 -6.49 11.15
CA TYR A 413 -3.34 -6.37 11.19
C TYR A 413 -2.64 -7.58 10.55
N ILE A 414 -1.40 -7.37 10.14
CA ILE A 414 -0.50 -8.41 9.60
C ILE A 414 0.69 -8.63 10.55
N LEU A 415 1.02 -7.63 11.38
CA LEU A 415 2.05 -7.73 12.42
C LEU A 415 1.45 -7.51 13.80
N LYS A 416 1.84 -8.36 14.75
CA LYS A 416 1.59 -8.15 16.19
C LYS A 416 2.88 -8.16 16.98
N LYS A 417 2.88 -7.53 18.16
CA LYS A 417 4.01 -7.67 19.08
C LYS A 417 4.00 -9.07 19.70
N LYS A 418 5.18 -9.72 19.78
CA LYS A 418 5.35 -11.04 20.42
C LYS A 418 5.22 -11.01 21.95
N GLY A 419 4.96 -9.86 22.56
CA GLY A 419 4.81 -9.70 24.00
C GLY A 419 4.21 -8.35 24.37
N SER A 420 3.93 -8.16 25.67
CA SER A 420 3.32 -6.94 26.21
C SER A 420 4.30 -5.78 26.38
N SER A 421 5.61 -6.02 26.28
CA SER A 421 6.62 -4.98 26.44
C SER A 421 6.62 -3.99 25.25
N PRO A 422 6.84 -2.68 25.49
CA PRO A 422 7.10 -1.71 24.44
C PRO A 422 8.23 -2.11 23.48
N SER A 423 9.25 -2.83 23.97
CA SER A 423 10.40 -3.31 23.20
C SER A 423 10.21 -4.65 22.51
N SER A 424 9.06 -5.33 22.71
CA SER A 424 8.79 -6.62 22.08
C SER A 424 8.83 -6.52 20.55
N PRO A 425 9.44 -7.50 19.86
CA PRO A 425 9.56 -7.47 18.42
C PRO A 425 8.18 -7.62 17.75
N TRP A 426 8.04 -6.99 16.59
CA TRP A 426 6.92 -7.22 15.67
C TRP A 426 7.15 -8.51 14.90
N ILE A 427 6.18 -9.41 14.99
CA ILE A 427 6.16 -10.67 14.25
C ILE A 427 5.01 -10.70 13.27
N VAL A 428 5.17 -11.46 12.19
CA VAL A 428 4.09 -11.73 11.24
C VAL A 428 3.06 -12.62 11.93
N SER A 429 1.85 -12.11 12.07
CA SER A 429 0.69 -12.83 12.59
C SER A 429 -0.54 -12.06 12.17
N LEU A 430 -1.47 -12.76 11.54
CA LEU A 430 -2.66 -12.15 10.98
C LEU A 430 -3.68 -11.90 12.08
N GLY A 431 -4.37 -10.77 12.01
CA GLY A 431 -5.58 -10.55 12.78
C GLY A 431 -6.76 -11.31 12.19
N PRO A 432 -7.81 -11.60 12.97
CA PRO A 432 -9.00 -12.34 12.52
C PRO A 432 -9.63 -11.80 11.23
N VAL A 433 -9.73 -10.48 11.08
CA VAL A 433 -10.29 -9.84 9.86
C VAL A 433 -9.34 -9.99 8.68
N ALA A 434 -8.03 -9.93 8.90
CA ALA A 434 -7.05 -10.21 7.86
C ALA A 434 -7.12 -11.68 7.40
N VAL A 435 -7.30 -12.63 8.32
CA VAL A 435 -7.51 -14.05 7.97
C VAL A 435 -8.78 -14.20 7.12
N LEU A 436 -9.91 -13.63 7.54
CA LEU A 436 -11.16 -13.68 6.76
C LEU A 436 -10.99 -13.11 5.35
N ALA A 437 -10.38 -11.93 5.24
CA ALA A 437 -10.16 -11.28 3.95
C ALA A 437 -9.27 -12.13 3.03
N LEU A 438 -8.16 -12.65 3.54
CA LEU A 438 -7.19 -13.41 2.74
C LEU A 438 -7.70 -14.81 2.39
N VAL A 439 -8.47 -15.46 3.27
CA VAL A 439 -9.14 -16.72 2.94
C VAL A 439 -10.16 -16.49 1.81
N HIS A 440 -11.00 -15.44 1.93
CA HIS A 440 -11.94 -15.07 0.87
C HIS A 440 -11.23 -14.84 -0.47
N CYS A 441 -10.18 -14.02 -0.49
CA CYS A 441 -9.42 -13.74 -1.71
C CYS A 441 -8.67 -14.98 -2.25
N SER A 442 -8.22 -15.89 -1.37
CA SER A 442 -7.55 -17.13 -1.79
C SER A 442 -8.48 -18.13 -2.48
N LEU A 443 -9.77 -18.09 -2.14
CA LEU A 443 -10.84 -18.95 -2.66
C LEU A 443 -11.69 -18.26 -3.75
N ALA A 444 -11.44 -16.99 -4.06
CA ALA A 444 -12.17 -16.27 -5.07
C ALA A 444 -12.10 -16.97 -6.44
N GLY A 445 -13.25 -17.12 -7.09
CA GLY A 445 -13.38 -17.85 -8.37
C GLY A 445 -13.36 -19.38 -8.22
N MET A 446 -13.24 -19.93 -7.01
CA MET A 446 -13.24 -21.37 -6.77
C MET A 446 -14.65 -21.85 -6.40
N GLY A 447 -15.11 -22.94 -7.02
CA GLY A 447 -16.42 -23.52 -6.77
C GLY A 447 -16.59 -24.32 -5.47
N GLY A 448 -15.75 -24.09 -4.45
CA GLY A 448 -15.86 -24.81 -3.17
C GLY A 448 -14.57 -24.88 -2.35
N PRO A 449 -14.56 -25.70 -1.28
CA PRO A 449 -13.42 -25.84 -0.38
C PRO A 449 -12.12 -26.25 -1.09
N ARG A 450 -10.97 -25.81 -0.58
CA ARG A 450 -9.63 -26.12 -1.13
C ARG A 450 -8.62 -26.41 -0.05
N SER A 451 -7.54 -27.11 -0.36
CA SER A 451 -6.46 -27.34 0.61
C SER A 451 -5.93 -26.02 1.20
N VAL A 452 -5.55 -26.06 2.48
CA VAL A 452 -4.95 -24.92 3.20
C VAL A 452 -3.69 -24.36 2.54
N HIS A 453 -2.99 -25.17 1.72
CA HIS A 453 -1.88 -24.73 0.89
C HIS A 453 -2.23 -23.54 -0.01
N ARG A 454 -3.50 -23.40 -0.40
CA ARG A 454 -3.95 -22.27 -1.23
C ARG A 454 -3.81 -20.93 -0.52
N LEU A 455 -4.05 -20.88 0.80
CA LEU A 455 -3.78 -19.69 1.59
C LEU A 455 -2.27 -19.41 1.69
N GLY A 456 -1.45 -20.45 1.83
CA GLY A 456 0.01 -20.33 1.76
C GLY A 456 0.48 -19.69 0.45
N GLN A 457 0.04 -20.22 -0.70
CA GLN A 457 0.31 -19.64 -2.03
C GLN A 457 -0.20 -18.20 -2.16
N HIS A 458 -1.35 -17.89 -1.55
CA HIS A 458 -1.90 -16.55 -1.55
C HIS A 458 -1.02 -15.56 -0.78
N LEU A 459 -0.52 -15.97 0.39
CA LEU A 459 0.41 -15.20 1.21
C LEU A 459 1.77 -15.04 0.54
N GLU A 460 2.26 -16.09 -0.14
CA GLU A 460 3.49 -16.07 -0.94
C GLU A 460 3.40 -15.05 -2.07
N ALA A 461 2.22 -14.85 -2.70
CA ALA A 461 2.00 -13.83 -3.71
C ALA A 461 2.13 -12.38 -3.19
N TYR A 462 2.18 -12.20 -1.86
CA TYR A 462 2.51 -10.94 -1.19
C TYR A 462 3.89 -10.96 -0.50
N GLY A 463 4.68 -12.01 -0.71
CA GLY A 463 6.03 -12.15 -0.18
C GLY A 463 6.08 -12.63 1.29
N ILE A 464 4.99 -13.22 1.79
CA ILE A 464 4.94 -13.85 3.11
C ILE A 464 5.16 -15.36 2.93
N ALA A 465 6.31 -15.84 3.38
CA ALA A 465 6.60 -17.26 3.46
C ALA A 465 5.83 -17.90 4.62
N VAL A 466 5.19 -19.03 4.35
CA VAL A 466 4.50 -19.84 5.35
C VAL A 466 5.03 -21.26 5.26
N ASP A 467 5.45 -21.84 6.38
CA ASP A 467 5.75 -23.27 6.41
C ASP A 467 4.45 -24.06 6.27
N LYS A 468 4.28 -24.63 5.08
CA LYS A 468 3.11 -25.43 4.67
C LYS A 468 2.88 -26.65 5.56
N HIS A 469 3.92 -27.19 6.19
CA HIS A 469 3.79 -28.32 7.12
C HIS A 469 3.36 -27.89 8.53
N ASP A 470 3.45 -26.59 8.82
CA ASP A 470 3.17 -26.04 10.15
C ASP A 470 1.82 -25.32 10.24
N ILE A 471 1.16 -25.00 9.12
CA ILE A 471 -0.13 -24.28 9.13
C ILE A 471 -1.15 -24.94 10.06
N ALA A 472 -1.24 -26.27 10.06
CA ALA A 472 -2.20 -26.99 10.88
C ALA A 472 -1.95 -26.87 12.40
N ARG A 473 -0.71 -26.60 12.80
CA ARG A 473 -0.24 -26.63 14.20
C ARG A 473 0.09 -25.25 14.77
N ASN A 474 0.31 -24.25 13.92
CA ASN A 474 0.66 -22.91 14.36
C ASN A 474 -0.57 -22.01 14.62
N ASP A 475 -0.28 -20.77 15.03
CA ASP A 475 -1.27 -19.73 15.35
C ASP A 475 -2.25 -19.45 14.19
N LEU A 476 -1.82 -19.61 12.93
CA LEU A 476 -2.70 -19.46 11.77
C LEU A 476 -3.76 -20.57 11.74
N GLY A 477 -3.34 -21.83 11.90
CA GLY A 477 -4.27 -22.97 11.96
C GLY A 477 -5.25 -22.85 13.11
N HIS A 478 -4.80 -22.37 14.27
CA HIS A 478 -5.70 -22.11 15.40
C HIS A 478 -6.73 -21.03 15.07
N GLN A 479 -6.31 -19.89 14.49
CA GLN A 479 -7.24 -18.84 14.08
C GLN A 479 -8.23 -19.31 13.00
N LEU A 480 -7.77 -20.09 12.03
CA LEU A 480 -8.63 -20.67 10.99
C LEU A 480 -9.74 -21.53 11.60
N ARG A 481 -9.42 -22.38 12.60
CA ARG A 481 -10.41 -23.19 13.32
C ARG A 481 -11.37 -22.33 14.14
N MET A 482 -10.84 -21.35 14.88
CA MET A 482 -11.65 -20.44 15.70
C MET A 482 -12.65 -19.63 14.88
N LEU A 483 -12.31 -19.31 13.64
CA LEU A 483 -13.17 -18.58 12.71
C LEU A 483 -14.09 -19.49 11.87
N GLY A 484 -14.02 -20.82 12.07
CA GLY A 484 -14.81 -21.77 11.30
C GLY A 484 -14.45 -21.82 9.81
N LEU A 485 -13.20 -21.47 9.46
CA LEU A 485 -12.73 -21.36 8.07
C LEU A 485 -12.09 -22.64 7.54
N VAL A 486 -12.10 -23.72 8.32
CA VAL A 486 -11.47 -24.98 7.96
C VAL A 486 -12.30 -26.18 8.38
N LEU A 487 -12.20 -27.25 7.61
CA LEU A 487 -12.60 -28.61 7.98
C LEU A 487 -11.35 -29.49 8.02
N ASP A 488 -11.16 -30.21 9.11
CA ASP A 488 -10.15 -31.25 9.17
C ASP A 488 -10.61 -32.42 8.28
N SER A 489 -9.79 -32.81 7.31
CA SER A 489 -10.11 -33.84 6.31
C SER A 489 -8.88 -34.70 6.05
N PRO A 490 -8.91 -36.02 6.34
CA PRO A 490 -7.78 -36.91 6.15
C PRO A 490 -7.40 -37.09 4.67
N ASP A 491 -8.34 -36.83 3.75
CA ASP A 491 -8.15 -36.96 2.30
C ASP A 491 -7.51 -35.72 1.66
N ALA A 492 -7.38 -34.61 2.40
CA ALA A 492 -6.68 -33.43 1.93
C ALA A 492 -5.17 -33.57 2.17
N GLU A 493 -4.34 -33.15 1.20
CA GLU A 493 -2.85 -33.22 1.30
C GLU A 493 -2.27 -32.60 2.58
N SER A 494 -2.95 -31.62 3.17
CA SER A 494 -2.59 -30.92 4.41
C SER A 494 -3.35 -31.38 5.65
N GLY A 495 -4.26 -32.35 5.52
CA GLY A 495 -5.21 -32.71 6.58
C GLY A 495 -6.31 -31.68 6.83
N MET A 496 -6.36 -30.59 6.05
CA MET A 496 -7.25 -29.43 6.26
C MET A 496 -7.74 -28.82 4.95
N LEU A 497 -9.05 -28.57 4.86
CA LEU A 497 -9.71 -27.86 3.77
C LEU A 497 -10.17 -26.48 4.24
N LEU A 498 -9.83 -25.42 3.51
CA LEU A 498 -10.33 -24.07 3.67
C LEU A 498 -11.76 -23.94 3.16
N LEU A 499 -12.59 -23.25 3.92
CA LEU A 499 -13.97 -22.92 3.60
C LEU A 499 -14.12 -21.45 3.20
N PRO A 500 -14.98 -21.14 2.21
CA PRO A 500 -15.30 -19.75 1.88
C PRO A 500 -16.05 -19.09 3.06
N PRO A 501 -15.60 -17.90 3.52
CA PRO A 501 -16.24 -17.21 4.65
C PRO A 501 -17.57 -16.57 4.30
N PHE A 502 -17.81 -16.30 3.01
CA PHE A 502 -19.00 -15.59 2.52
C PHE A 502 -19.68 -16.38 1.41
N PRO A 503 -21.00 -16.20 1.20
CA PRO A 503 -21.72 -16.83 0.10
C PRO A 503 -21.09 -16.45 -1.26
N VAL A 504 -20.91 -17.43 -2.13
CA VAL A 504 -20.47 -17.17 -3.50
C VAL A 504 -21.67 -16.58 -4.26
N SER A 505 -21.58 -15.30 -4.65
CA SER A 505 -22.59 -14.72 -5.54
C SER A 505 -22.58 -15.46 -6.88
N GLN A 506 -23.65 -16.18 -7.18
CA GLN A 506 -23.82 -16.95 -8.42
C GLN A 506 -23.85 -16.08 -9.70
N ALA A 507 -23.84 -14.75 -9.56
CA ALA A 507 -24.07 -13.80 -10.66
C ALA A 507 -22.92 -13.67 -11.68
N ILE A 508 -21.73 -14.26 -11.44
CA ILE A 508 -20.59 -14.15 -12.38
C ILE A 508 -19.84 -15.48 -12.46
N GLN A 509 -20.52 -16.53 -12.96
CA GLN A 509 -19.83 -17.62 -13.66
C GLN A 509 -19.87 -17.30 -15.17
N SER A 510 -19.16 -16.25 -15.59
CA SER A 510 -18.81 -16.07 -17.00
C SER A 510 -17.42 -16.67 -17.21
N PRO A 511 -17.24 -17.64 -18.11
CA PRO A 511 -15.95 -18.26 -18.38
C PRO A 511 -15.15 -17.37 -19.33
N GLU A 512 -14.64 -16.23 -18.86
CA GLU A 512 -13.65 -15.46 -19.60
C GLU A 512 -12.61 -14.94 -18.62
N HIS A 513 -11.46 -15.63 -18.56
CA HIS A 513 -10.10 -15.12 -18.32
C HIS A 513 -9.18 -16.27 -17.92
N GLU A 514 -8.70 -17.01 -18.93
CA GLU A 514 -7.30 -17.46 -18.95
C GLU A 514 -6.40 -16.28 -19.35
#